data_AF-A0A931B0D7-F1
#
_entry.id   AF-A0A931B0D7-F1
#
_cell.length_a   1.000
_cell.length_b   1.000
_cell.length_c   1.000
_cell.angle_alpha   90.00
_cell.angle_beta   90.00
_cell.angle_gamma   90.00
#
_symmetry.space_group_name_H-M   'P 1'
#
loop_
_entity.id
_entity.type
_entity.pdbx_description
1 polymer ?
#
loop_
_entity_poly.entity_id
_entity_poly.type
_entity_poly.pdbx_seq_one_letter_code
_entity_poly.pdbx_strand_id
1 'polypeptide(L)' 'MKKRLTTDLSRVDVNKILTRIISKKSHFSFTDVEKECKKTLTTADKFLIRSLVVKKFKLDVAYLSSNQLTFYRSNKEACL' A
#
# COMPACT_ATOMS: atom_id res chain seq x y z
N MET A 1 -14.45 22.48 -11.47
CA MET A 1 -13.51 21.62 -12.22
C MET A 1 -13.14 20.41 -11.36
N LYS A 2 -13.47 19.17 -11.76
CA LYS A 2 -13.00 17.96 -11.06
C LYS A 2 -11.52 17.76 -11.38
N LYS A 3 -10.62 17.94 -10.40
CA LYS A 3 -9.20 17.58 -10.55
C LYS A 3 -9.11 16.06 -10.73
N ARG A 4 -8.85 15.59 -11.97
CA ARG A 4 -8.51 14.19 -12.21
C ARG A 4 -7.13 13.96 -11.62
N LEU A 5 -7.06 13.22 -10.52
CA LEU A 5 -5.81 12.72 -9.99
C LEU A 5 -5.29 11.67 -10.99
N THR A 6 -4.26 12.02 -11.75
CA THR A 6 -3.59 11.10 -12.66
C THR A 6 -2.75 10.12 -11.84
N THR A 7 -3.00 8.82 -12.02
CA THR A 7 -2.17 7.75 -11.45
C THR A 7 -1.08 7.40 -12.45
N ASP A 8 0.17 7.42 -12.03
CA ASP A 8 1.29 6.98 -12.87
C ASP A 8 1.42 5.45 -12.87
N LEU A 9 0.77 4.77 -11.92
CA LEU A 9 0.74 3.32 -11.80
C LEU A 9 -0.65 2.76 -12.13
N SER A 10 -0.67 1.77 -13.02
CA SER A 10 -1.90 1.01 -13.27
C SER A 10 -2.24 0.12 -12.07
N ARG A 11 -3.53 -0.23 -11.94
CA ARG A 11 -3.98 -1.19 -10.92
C ARG A 11 -3.26 -2.53 -11.00
N VAL A 12 -2.91 -2.97 -12.20
CA VAL A 12 -2.19 -4.24 -12.43
C VAL A 12 -0.76 -4.15 -11.88
N ASP A 13 -0.08 -3.02 -12.11
CA ASP A 13 1.28 -2.80 -11.64
C ASP A 13 1.33 -2.71 -10.12
N VAL A 14 0.44 -1.92 -9.52
CA VAL A 14 0.33 -1.82 -8.05
C VAL A 14 0.06 -3.20 -7.45
N ASN A 15 -0.81 -3.99 -8.07
CA ASN A 15 -1.08 -5.34 -7.59
C ASN A 15 0.15 -6.25 -7.64
N LYS A 16 0.95 -6.22 -8.72
CA LYS A 16 2.20 -6.99 -8.83
C LYS A 16 3.22 -6.56 -7.78
N ILE A 17 3.37 -5.25 -7.57
CA ILE A 17 4.29 -4.67 -6.58
C ILE A 17 3.90 -5.11 -5.17
N LEU A 18 2.63 -4.95 -4.80
CA LEU A 18 2.14 -5.35 -3.47
C LEU A 18 2.32 -6.85 -3.23
N THR A 19 1.99 -7.71 -4.19
CA THR A 19 2.22 -9.16 -4.05
C THR A 19 3.68 -9.49 -3.75
N ARG A 20 4.64 -8.85 -4.44
CA ARG A 20 6.08 -9.07 -4.20
C ARG A 20 6.54 -8.56 -2.83
N ILE A 21 6.02 -7.42 -2.38
CA ILE A 21 6.38 -6.87 -1.07
C ILE A 21 5.82 -7.76 0.05
N ILE A 22 4.55 -8.15 -0.07
CA ILE A 22 3.84 -8.96 0.94
C ILE A 22 4.42 -10.39 1.05
N SER A 23 5.09 -10.90 0.01
CA SER A 23 5.78 -12.19 0.07
C SER A 23 7.14 -12.10 0.78
N LYS A 24 7.73 -10.90 0.90
CA LYS A 24 9.06 -10.68 1.49
C LYS A 24 9.00 -10.06 2.90
N LYS A 25 7.96 -9.27 3.17
CA LYS A 25 7.83 -8.49 4.40
C LYS A 25 6.45 -8.70 5.04
N SER A 26 6.43 -8.87 6.36
CA SER A 26 5.18 -8.90 7.13
C SER A 26 4.57 -7.51 7.33
N HIS A 27 5.41 -6.47 7.26
CA HIS A 27 5.05 -5.06 7.40
C HIS A 27 5.82 -4.21 6.36
N PHE A 28 5.15 -3.22 5.78
CA PHE A 28 5.73 -2.31 4.78
C PHE A 28 5.01 -0.96 4.76
N SER A 29 5.61 0.03 4.12
CA SER A 29 5.12 1.41 4.03
C SER A 29 5.06 1.89 2.58
N PHE A 30 4.59 3.12 2.35
CA PHE A 30 4.69 3.73 1.01
C PHE A 30 6.14 3.82 0.52
N THR A 31 7.10 4.06 1.41
CA THR A 31 8.52 4.15 1.05
C THR A 31 9.06 2.82 0.52
N ASP A 32 8.55 1.68 1.01
CA ASP A 32 8.92 0.37 0.48
C ASP A 32 8.38 0.17 -0.95
N VAL A 33 7.17 0.66 -1.20
CA VAL A 33 6.57 0.63 -2.54
C VAL A 33 7.35 1.53 -3.50
N GLU A 34 7.72 2.74 -3.07
CA GLU A 34 8.55 3.69 -3.85
C GLU A 34 9.91 3.10 -4.21
N LYS A 35 10.55 2.37 -3.28
CA LYS A 35 11.81 1.66 -3.53
C LYS A 35 11.65 0.53 -4.55
N GLU A 36 10.58 -0.26 -4.46
CA GLU A 36 10.34 -1.37 -5.39
C GLU A 36 10.05 -0.86 -6.82
N CYS A 37 9.35 0.27 -6.98
CA CYS A 37 9.06 0.86 -8.30
C CYS A 37 10.09 1.90 -8.78
N LYS A 38 11.09 2.24 -7.95
CA LYS A 38 12.11 3.29 -8.20
C LYS A 38 11.48 4.64 -8.61
N LYS A 39 10.31 4.96 -8.04
CA LYS A 39 9.55 6.17 -8.35
C LYS A 39 8.92 6.72 -7.07
N THR A 40 8.76 8.04 -7.02
CA THR A 40 7.97 8.68 -5.96
C THR A 40 6.48 8.48 -6.23
N LEU A 41 5.71 8.08 -5.23
CA LEU A 41 4.28 7.85 -5.43
C LEU A 41 3.51 9.17 -5.41
N THR A 42 2.63 9.36 -6.40
CA THR A 42 1.68 10.47 -6.38
C THR A 42 0.62 10.24 -5.31
N THR A 43 -0.13 11.29 -4.96
CA THR A 43 -1.31 11.17 -4.08
C THR A 43 -2.32 10.15 -4.61
N ALA A 44 -2.47 10.08 -5.94
CA ALA A 44 -3.36 9.15 -6.61
C ALA A 44 -2.90 7.70 -6.41
N ASP A 45 -1.60 7.44 -6.57
CA ASP A 45 -1.02 6.12 -6.38
C ASP A 45 -1.12 5.69 -4.92
N LYS A 46 -0.83 6.59 -3.97
CA LYS A 46 -0.99 6.32 -2.52
C LYS A 46 -2.42 5.94 -2.17
N PHE A 47 -3.41 6.61 -2.77
CA PHE A 47 -4.82 6.26 -2.60
C PHE A 47 -5.16 4.88 -3.20
N LEU A 48 -4.67 4.59 -4.41
CA LEU A 48 -4.87 3.30 -5.07
C LEU A 48 -4.24 2.14 -4.27
N ILE A 49 -3.01 2.33 -3.80
CA ILE A 49 -2.29 1.38 -2.94
C ILE A 49 -3.10 1.12 -1.67
N ARG A 50 -3.46 2.18 -0.92
CA ARG A 50 -4.25 2.03 0.31
C ARG A 50 -5.57 1.29 0.06
N SER A 51 -6.23 1.58 -1.05
CA SER A 51 -7.47 0.91 -1.44
C SER A 51 -7.25 -0.59 -1.69
N LEU A 52 -6.18 -0.97 -2.37
CA LEU A 52 -5.87 -2.37 -2.67
C LEU A 52 -5.39 -3.13 -1.43
N VAL A 53 -4.54 -2.51 -0.61
CA VAL A 53 -4.04 -3.05 0.66
C VAL A 53 -5.20 -3.49 1.55
N VAL A 54 -6.19 -2.61 1.75
CA VAL A 54 -7.36 -2.92 2.59
C VAL A 54 -8.34 -3.85 1.88
N LYS A 55 -8.80 -3.52 0.67
CA LYS A 55 -9.93 -4.23 0.04
C LYS A 55 -9.54 -5.57 -0.58
N LYS A 56 -8.33 -5.67 -1.14
CA LYS A 56 -7.88 -6.88 -1.84
C LYS A 56 -7.00 -7.75 -0.98
N PHE A 57 -5.98 -7.17 -0.35
CA PHE A 57 -5.01 -7.93 0.45
C PHE A 57 -5.42 -8.09 1.92
N LYS A 58 -6.51 -7.46 2.35
CA LYS A 58 -7.06 -7.54 3.71
C LYS A 58 -6.02 -7.23 4.79
N LEU A 59 -5.15 -6.26 4.52
CA LEU A 59 -4.13 -5.80 5.45
C LEU A 59 -4.64 -4.66 6.30
N ASP A 60 -4.12 -4.57 7.51
CA ASP A 60 -4.37 -3.47 8.42
C ASP A 60 -3.44 -2.28 8.14
N VAL A 61 -3.88 -1.11 8.60
CA VAL A 61 -3.22 0.16 8.38
C VAL A 61 -3.01 0.83 9.74
N ALA A 62 -1.76 1.04 10.14
CA ALA A 62 -1.40 1.77 11.35
C ALA A 62 -0.73 3.11 11.02
N TYR A 63 -1.05 4.13 11.82
CA TYR A 63 -0.39 5.43 11.80
C TYR A 63 0.61 5.47 12.95
N LEU A 64 1.90 5.46 12.64
CA LEU A 64 2.96 5.46 13.66
C LEU A 64 3.32 6.89 14.12
N SER A 65 3.16 7.88 13.25
CA SER A 65 3.35 9.31 13.51
C SER A 65 2.68 10.14 12.41
N SER A 66 2.67 11.47 12.52
CA SER A 66 1.87 12.44 11.74
C SER A 66 1.95 12.38 10.21
N ASN A 67 2.73 11.47 9.60
CA ASN A 67 2.67 11.15 8.16
C ASN A 67 3.23 9.76 7.80
N GLN A 68 3.48 8.88 8.79
CA GLN A 68 4.03 7.55 8.55
C GLN A 68 2.95 6.48 8.69
N LEU A 69 2.62 5.87 7.56
CA LEU A 69 1.64 4.81 7.40
C LEU A 69 2.35 3.48 7.18
N THR A 70 1.99 2.48 7.99
CA THR A 70 2.48 1.10 7.86
C THR A 70 1.32 0.16 7.58
N PHE A 71 1.54 -0.73 6.64
CA PHE A 71 0.65 -1.80 6.21
C PHE A 71 1.18 -3.12 6.74
N TYR A 72 0.32 -3.92 7.36
CA TYR A 72 0.73 -5.20 7.94
C TYR A 72 -0.41 -6.21 7.86
N ARG A 73 -0.07 -7.50 7.90
CA ARG A 73 -1.10 -8.54 8.00
C ARG A 73 -1.76 -8.40 9.37
N SER A 74 -3.09 -8.42 9.38
CA SER A 74 -3.82 -8.53 10.62
C SER A 74 -3.38 -9.83 11.29
N ASN A 75 -2.58 -9.73 12.36
CA ASN A 75 -2.43 -10.82 13.31
C ASN A 75 -3.74 -10.87 14.09
N LYS A 76 -4.82 -11.29 13.42
CA LYS A 76 -5.84 -12.04 14.13
C LYS A 76 -5.16 -13.36 14.48
N GLU A 77 -4.37 -13.33 15.55
CA GLU A 77 -4.33 -14.50 16.41
C GLU A 77 -5.79 -14.90 16.58
N ALA A 78 -6.10 -16.13 16.20
CA ALA A 78 -7.33 -16.75 16.61
C ALA A 78 -7.36 -16.61 18.13
N CYS A 79 -8.13 -15.65 18.65
CA CYS A 79 -8.64 -15.78 20.00
C CYS A 79 -9.48 -17.06 19.97
N LEU A 80 -8.87 -18.12 20.49
CA LEU A 80 -9.50 -19.36 20.93
C LEU A 80 -10.71 -19.05 21.83
#